data_AF-A0A2D6LUN8-F1
#
_entry.id   AF-A0A2D6LUN8-F1
#
_cell.length_a   1.000
_cell.length_b   1.000
_cell.length_c   1.000
_cell.angle_alpha   90.00
_cell.angle_beta   90.00
_cell.angle_gamma   90.00
#
_symmetry.space_group_name_H-M   'P 1'
#
loop_
_entity.id
_entity.type
_entity.pdbx_description
1 polymer ?
#
loop_
_entity_poly.entity_id
_entity_poly.type
_entity_poly.pdbx_seq_one_letter_code
_entity_poly.pdbx_strand_id
1 'polypeptide(L)' 'MRKEKKNFFMMYEYFLIVIILGFVLAISSLLKILGVINISSDWFWFLAGLGLIVEAVISLNKQIRFDKKYKILEKK' A
#
# COMPACT_ATOMS: atom_id res chain seq x y z
N MET A 1 12.12 -23.35 0.59
CA MET A 1 10.65 -23.51 0.54
C MET A 1 9.86 -22.65 1.55
N ARG A 2 10.20 -22.60 2.86
CA ARG A 2 9.42 -21.86 3.88
C ARG A 2 9.45 -20.32 3.76
N LYS A 3 10.56 -19.74 3.29
CA LYS A 3 10.70 -18.28 3.09
C LYS A 3 9.89 -17.74 1.91
N GLU A 4 9.71 -18.53 0.85
CA GLU A 4 8.97 -18.09 -0.34
C GLU A 4 7.46 -18.02 -0.11
N LYS A 5 6.89 -19.01 0.61
CA LYS A 5 5.47 -18.95 1.04
C LYS A 5 5.18 -17.72 1.91
N LYS A 6 6.11 -17.34 2.78
CA LYS A 6 5.97 -16.15 3.65
C LYS A 6 5.94 -14.83 2.86
N ASN A 7 6.78 -14.72 1.82
CA ASN A 7 6.80 -13.54 0.96
C ASN A 7 5.54 -13.42 0.11
N PHE A 8 5.01 -14.56 -0.36
CA PHE A 8 3.77 -14.60 -1.13
C PHE A 8 2.56 -14.22 -0.26
N PHE A 9 2.49 -14.73 0.97
CA PHE A 9 1.44 -14.39 1.93
C PHE A 9 1.44 -12.91 2.29
N MET A 10 2.63 -12.35 2.55
CA MET A 10 2.77 -10.91 2.80
C MET A 10 2.31 -10.06 1.60
N MET A 11 2.60 -10.47 0.36
CA MET A 11 2.16 -9.72 -0.82
C MET A 11 0.63 -9.64 -0.93
N TYR A 12 -0.08 -10.71 -0.57
CA TYR A 12 -1.54 -10.73 -0.53
C TYR A 12 -2.11 -9.83 0.58
N GLU A 13 -1.52 -9.85 1.77
CA GLU A 13 -1.94 -9.00 2.88
C GLU A 13 -1.81 -7.51 2.53
N TYR A 14 -0.69 -7.09 1.92
CA TYR A 14 -0.50 -5.70 1.51
C TYR A 14 -1.46 -5.28 0.39
N PHE A 15 -1.68 -6.14 -0.60
CA PHE A 15 -2.63 -5.86 -1.68
C PHE A 15 -4.05 -5.66 -1.15
N LEU A 16 -4.45 -6.49 -0.19
CA LEU A 16 -5.76 -6.40 0.45
C LEU A 16 -5.91 -5.11 1.28
N ILE A 17 -4.85 -4.67 1.96
CA ILE A 17 -4.84 -3.39 2.68
C ILE A 17 -5.06 -2.21 1.72
N VAL A 18 -4.39 -2.17 0.57
CA VAL A 18 -4.54 -1.09 -0.42
C VAL A 18 -5.96 -1.05 -0.99
N ILE A 19 -6.53 -2.22 -1.30
CA ILE A 19 -7.92 -2.32 -1.78
C ILE A 19 -8.91 -1.79 -0.73
N ILE A 20 -8.74 -2.18 0.53
CA ILE A 20 -9.61 -1.70 1.62
C ILE A 20 -9.48 -0.18 1.77
N LEU A 21 -8.26 0.37 1.73
CA LEU A 21 -8.01 1.80 1.85
C LEU A 21 -8.68 2.58 0.71
N GLY A 22 -8.54 2.10 -0.53
CA GLY A 22 -9.22 2.67 -1.69
C GLY A 22 -10.75 2.61 -1.57
N PHE A 23 -11.30 1.50 -1.06
CA PHE A 23 -12.73 1.34 -0.85
C PHE A 23 -13.27 2.27 0.23
N VAL A 24 -12.55 2.41 1.35
CA VAL A 24 -12.89 3.36 2.43
C VAL A 24 -12.88 4.80 1.90
N LEU A 25 -11.88 5.19 1.12
CA LEU A 25 -11.82 6.52 0.50
C LEU A 25 -13.00 6.76 -0.44
N ALA A 26 -13.32 5.79 -1.30
CA ALA A 26 -14.43 5.87 -2.24
C ALA A 26 -15.78 6.01 -1.53
N ILE A 27 -16.09 5.13 -0.57
CA ILE A 27 -17.33 5.20 0.21
C ILE A 27 -17.42 6.50 0.99
N SER A 28 -16.34 6.90 1.66
CA SER A 28 -16.34 8.11 2.48
C SER A 28 -16.54 9.35 1.61
N SER A 29 -15.97 9.38 0.40
CA SER A 29 -16.19 10.48 -0.55
C SER A 29 -17.63 10.51 -1.04
N LEU A 30 -18.24 9.35 -1.30
CA LEU A 30 -19.63 9.24 -1.72
C LEU A 30 -20.58 9.72 -0.62
N LEU A 31 -20.38 9.29 0.62
CA LEU A 31 -21.18 9.71 1.77
C LEU A 31 -21.10 11.23 1.99
N LYS A 32 -19.93 11.83 1.74
CA LYS A 32 -19.76 13.28 1.80
C LYS A 32 -20.53 13.99 0.69
N ILE A 33 -20.46 13.50 -0.55
CA ILE A 33 -21.19 14.08 -1.69
C ILE A 33 -22.70 13.99 -1.48
N LEU A 34 -23.18 12.90 -0.88
CA LEU A 34 -24.59 12.72 -0.51
C LEU A 34 -25.03 13.57 0.69
N GLY A 35 -24.11 14.32 1.32
CA GLY A 35 -24.40 15.19 2.46
C GLY A 35 -24.65 14.45 3.77
N VAL A 36 -24.38 13.13 3.83
CA VAL A 36 -24.58 12.29 5.02
C VAL A 36 -23.56 12.62 6.10
N ILE A 37 -22.33 12.97 5.69
CA ILE A 37 -21.23 13.31 6.59
C ILE A 37 -20.58 14.63 6.18
N ASN A 38 -20.27 15.49 7.15
CA ASN A 38 -19.56 16.75 6.94
C ASN A 38 -18.10 16.61 7.37
N ILE A 39 -17.27 16.06 6.49
CA ILE A 39 -15.82 15.90 6.69
C ILE A 39 -15.09 16.85 5.74
N SER A 40 -14.04 17.55 6.19
CA SER A 40 -13.25 18.44 5.31
C SER A 40 -12.58 17.64 4.19
N SER A 41 -12.39 18.26 3.03
CA SER A 41 -11.76 17.56 1.88
C SER A 41 -10.31 17.19 2.17
N ASP A 42 -9.65 17.94 3.05
CA ASP A 42 -8.25 17.75 3.43
C ASP A 42 -8.01 16.37 4.08
N TRP A 43 -9.00 15.84 4.81
CA TRP A 43 -8.91 14.51 5.40
C TRP A 43 -8.82 13.39 4.35
N PHE A 44 -9.50 13.55 3.21
CA PHE A 44 -9.43 12.57 2.11
C PHE A 44 -8.05 12.59 1.47
N TRP A 45 -7.53 13.78 1.20
CA TRP A 45 -6.20 13.96 0.63
C TRP A 45 -5.10 13.48 1.57
N PHE A 46 -5.26 13.72 2.87
CA PHE A 46 -4.36 13.21 3.89
C PHE A 46 -4.33 11.68 3.93
N LEU A 47 -5.50 11.02 3.94
CA LEU A 47 -5.60 9.56 3.93
C LEU A 47 -5.05 8.94 2.63
N ALA A 48 -5.32 9.57 1.48
CA ALA A 48 -4.75 9.15 0.20
C ALA A 48 -3.22 9.26 0.20
N GLY A 49 -2.67 10.37 0.68
CA GLY A 49 -1.23 10.58 0.81
C GLY A 49 -0.58 9.57 1.75
N LEU A 50 -1.19 9.27 2.89
CA LEU A 50 -0.71 8.23 3.82
C LEU A 50 -0.67 6.85 3.16
N GLY A 51 -1.71 6.47 2.42
CA GLY A 51 -1.74 5.21 1.68
C GLY A 51 -0.58 5.08 0.69
N LEU A 52 -0.32 6.15 -0.08
CA LEU A 52 0.79 6.19 -1.04
C LEU A 52 2.16 6.11 -0.35
N ILE A 53 2.36 6.79 0.78
CA ILE A 53 3.62 6.72 1.54
C ILE A 53 3.87 5.29 2.02
N VAL A 54 2.85 4.63 2.57
CA VAL A 54 2.97 3.23 3.03
C VAL A 54 3.34 2.32 1.87
N GLU A 55 2.67 2.46 0.73
CA GLU A 55 2.96 1.68 -0.47
C GLU A 55 4.41 1.91 -0.97
N ALA A 56 4.85 3.17 -1.03
CA ALA A 56 6.19 3.53 -1.44
C ALA A 56 7.27 2.94 -0.52
N VAL A 57 7.07 2.99 0.79
CA VAL A 57 8.00 2.41 1.78
C VAL A 57 8.10 0.89 1.63
N ILE A 58 6.97 0.21 1.43
CA ILE A 58 6.95 -1.25 1.23
C ILE A 58 7.68 -1.62 -0.07
N SER A 59 7.38 -0.90 -1.16
CA SER A 59 8.01 -1.11 -2.46
C SER A 59 9.53 -0.92 -2.38
N LEU A 60 9.98 0.16 -1.74
CA LEU A 60 11.40 0.45 -1.53
C LEU A 60 12.08 -0.66 -0.70
N ASN A 61 11.46 -1.10 0.39
CA ASN A 61 11.98 -2.20 1.21
C ASN A 61 12.05 -3.53 0.45
N LYS A 62 11.14 -3.78 -0.48
CA LYS A 62 11.18 -4.96 -1.35
C LYS A 62 12.31 -4.85 -2.36
N GLN A 63 12.48 -3.67 -2.97
CA GLN A 63 13.55 -3.40 -3.93
C GLN A 63 14.94 -3.49 -3.29
N ILE A 64 15.15 -2.90 -2.10
CA ILE A 64 16.42 -3.00 -1.36
C ILE A 64 16.77 -4.47 -1.06
N ARG A 65 15.79 -5.30 -0.69
CA ARG A 65 16.00 -6.74 -0.45
C ARG A 65 16.33 -7.49 -1.73
N PHE A 66 15.72 -7.12 -2.85
CA PHE A 66 16.02 -7.68 -4.16
C PHE A 66 17.45 -7.32 -4.59
N ASP A 67 17.80 -6.04 -4.55
CA ASP A 67 19.13 -5.54 -4.94
C ASP A 67 20.24 -6.21 -4.12
N LYS A 68 20.08 -6.32 -2.80
CA LYS A 68 21.05 -7.03 -1.94
C LYS A 68 21.21 -8.51 -2.29
N LYS A 69 20.18 -9.17 -2.83
CA LYS A 69 20.24 -10.61 -3.13
C LYS A 69 20.77 -10.89 -4.55
N TYR A 70 20.39 -10.07 -5.53
CA TYR A 70 20.63 -10.36 -6.95
C TYR A 70 21.79 -9.54 -7.55
N LYS A 71 22.06 -8.33 -7.05
CA LYS A 71 23.15 -7.47 -7.56
C LYS A 71 24.55 -8.02 -7.22
N ILE A 72 24.64 -8.98 -6.29
CA ILE A 72 25.88 -9.68 -5.93
C ILE A 72 26.18 -10.82 -6.93
N LEU A 73 25.17 -11.35 -7.63
CA LEU A 73 25.30 -12.49 -8.54
C LEU A 73 25.73 -12.09 -9.97
N GLU A 74 25.57 -10.82 -10.35
CA GLU A 74 26.04 -10.29 -11.66
C GLU A 74 27.54 -9.97 -11.70
N LYS A 75 28.24 -9.95 -10.54
CA LYS A 75 29.70 -9.88 -10.50
C LYS A 75 30.29 -11.28 -10.70
N LYS A 76 30.19 -11.83 -11.91
CA LYS A 76 31.08 -12.92 -12.36
C LYS A 76 31.18 -12.97 -13.87
#